data_AF-A0A7C3R2A5-F1
#
_entry.id   AF-A0A7C3R2A5-F1
#
_cell.length_a   1.000
_cell.length_b   1.000
_cell.length_c   1.000
_cell.angle_alpha   90.00
_cell.angle_beta   90.00
_cell.angle_gamma   90.00
#
_symmetry.space_group_name_H-M   'P 1'
#
loop_
_entity.id
_entity.type
_entity.pdbx_description
1 polymer ?
#
loop_
_entity_poly.entity_id
_entity_poly.type
_entity_poly.pdbx_seq_one_letter_code
_entity_poly.pdbx_strand_id
1 'polypeptide(L)' 'MLKDKIKKWFEKKEERIENLSIFCIVIGTVLISLGLGLTIISTQGLPAILAMVGSFLVFIFSIVFLIANLVKP' A
#
# COMPACT_ATOMS: atom_id res chain seq x y z
N MET A 1 15.44 18.75 -25.46
CA MET A 1 15.93 19.40 -24.22
C MET A 1 14.82 19.71 -23.21
N LEU A 2 13.75 20.48 -23.55
CA LEU A 2 12.65 20.74 -22.59
C LEU A 2 11.71 19.53 -22.42
N LYS A 3 11.41 18.82 -23.51
CA LYS A 3 10.58 17.60 -23.49
C LYS A 3 11.19 16.48 -22.63
N ASP A 4 12.51 16.33 -22.67
CA ASP A 4 13.24 15.32 -21.88
C ASP A 4 13.17 15.59 -20.37
N LYS A 5 13.19 16.88 -19.97
CA LYS A 5 13.03 17.27 -18.57
C LYS A 5 11.62 16.97 -18.05
N ILE A 6 10.59 17.21 -18.87
CA ILE A 6 9.20 16.93 -18.50
C ILE A 6 8.97 15.43 -18.37
N LYS A 7 9.48 14.63 -19.32
CA LYS A 7 9.37 13.17 -19.28
C LYS A 7 10.01 12.58 -18.01
N LYS A 8 11.25 12.96 -17.70
CA LYS A 8 11.93 12.53 -16.46
C LYS A 8 11.18 12.92 -15.19
N TRP A 9 10.50 14.06 -15.20
CA TRP A 9 9.73 14.52 -14.03
C TRP A 9 8.48 13.64 -13.80
N PHE A 10 7.81 13.23 -14.88
CA PHE A 10 6.70 12.28 -14.82
C PHE A 10 7.15 10.88 -14.37
N GLU A 11 8.22 10.34 -14.96
CA GLU A 11 8.79 9.03 -14.58
C GLU A 11 9.15 9.00 -13.09
N LYS A 12 9.79 10.07 -12.59
CA LYS A 12 10.16 10.18 -11.17
C LYS A 12 8.94 10.29 -10.24
N LYS A 13 7.83 10.88 -10.71
CA LYS A 13 6.60 10.98 -9.91
C LYS A 13 5.90 9.63 -9.82
N GLU A 14 5.89 8.89 -10.93
CA GLU A 14 5.30 7.56 -11.03
C GLU A 14 6.04 6.55 -10.15
N GLU A 15 7.37 6.54 -10.20
CA GLU A 15 8.23 5.70 -9.36
C GLU A 15 8.01 5.97 -7.86
N ARG A 16 7.76 7.24 -7.48
CA ARG A 16 7.42 7.59 -6.09
C ARG A 16 6.07 7.04 -5.66
N ILE A 17 5.08 6.99 -6.56
CA ILE A 17 3.74 6.47 -6.25
C ILE A 17 3.79 4.95 -6.08
N GLU A 18 4.54 4.24 -6.94
CA GLU A 18 4.76 2.80 -6.79
C GLU A 18 5.45 2.46 -5.48
N ASN A 19 6.58 3.12 -5.17
CA ASN A 19 7.32 2.86 -3.95
C ASN A 19 6.50 3.17 -2.69
N LEU A 20 5.72 4.25 -2.72
CA LEU A 20 4.80 4.57 -1.62
C LEU A 20 3.73 3.49 -1.46
N SER A 21 3.16 3.02 -2.58
CA SER A 21 2.11 2.00 -2.56
C SER A 21 2.64 0.66 -2.03
N ILE A 22 3.81 0.23 -2.47
CA ILE A 22 4.48 -0.97 -1.96
C ILE A 22 4.75 -0.83 -0.46
N PHE A 23 5.28 0.32 -0.02
CA PHE A 23 5.55 0.57 1.39
C PHE A 23 4.28 0.49 2.26
N CYS A 24 3.18 1.09 1.79
CA CYS A 24 1.90 1.02 2.49
C CYS A 24 1.30 -0.38 2.50
N ILE A 25 1.46 -1.17 1.44
CA ILE A 25 1.07 -2.58 1.40
C ILE A 25 1.84 -3.35 2.47
N VAL A 26 3.17 -3.19 2.55
CA VAL A 26 4.01 -3.87 3.55
C VAL A 26 3.58 -3.51 4.97
N ILE A 27 3.37 -2.22 5.27
CA ILE A 27 2.88 -1.77 6.58
C ILE A 27 1.51 -2.38 6.89
N GLY A 28 0.60 -2.35 5.93
CA GLY A 28 -0.73 -2.92 6.07
C GLY A 28 -0.68 -4.43 6.34
N THR A 29 0.19 -5.18 5.66
CA THR A 29 0.41 -6.61 5.90
C THR A 29 0.93 -6.86 7.31
N VAL A 30 1.89 -6.06 7.79
CA VAL A 30 2.38 -6.17 9.17
C VAL A 30 1.25 -5.90 10.19
N LEU A 31 0.42 -4.88 9.96
CA LEU A 31 -0.74 -4.58 10.79
C LEU A 31 -1.77 -5.72 10.80
N ILE A 32 -2.02 -6.36 9.65
CA ILE A 32 -2.90 -7.54 9.55
C ILE A 32 -2.30 -8.69 10.35
N SER A 33 -1.02 -9.01 10.15
CA SER A 33 -0.34 -10.11 10.84
C SER A 33 -0.32 -9.90 12.35
N LEU A 34 -0.05 -8.67 12.81
CA LEU A 34 -0.11 -8.32 14.23
C LEU A 34 -1.53 -8.40 14.76
N GLY A 35 -2.50 -7.80 14.06
CA GLY A 35 -3.91 -7.84 14.44
C GLY A 35 -4.39 -9.27 14.60
N LEU A 36 -4.22 -10.12 13.58
CA LEU A 36 -4.58 -11.54 13.62
C LEU A 36 -3.83 -12.31 14.71
N GLY A 37 -2.53 -12.08 14.86
CA GLY A 37 -1.72 -12.73 15.90
C GLY A 37 -2.19 -12.37 17.32
N LEU A 38 -2.56 -11.10 17.53
CA LEU A 38 -3.15 -10.63 18.78
C LEU A 38 -4.55 -11.21 19.02
N THR A 39 -5.35 -11.43 17.97
CA THR A 39 -6.68 -12.05 18.10
C THR A 39 -6.61 -13.49 18.62
N ILE A 40 -5.51 -14.21 18.34
CA ILE A 40 -5.27 -15.57 18.85
C ILE A 40 -5.07 -15.56 20.38
N ILE A 41 -4.46 -14.50 20.91
CA ILE A 41 -4.15 -14.36 22.35
C ILE A 41 -5.32 -13.70 23.10
N SER A 42 -5.98 -12.74 22.48
CA SER A 42 -7.10 -11.98 23.04
C SER A 42 -8.15 -11.74 21.97
N THR A 43 -9.33 -12.34 22.15
CA THR A 43 -10.49 -12.18 21.25
C THR A 43 -11.21 -10.84 21.44
N GLN A 44 -10.64 -9.91 22.21
CA GLN A 44 -11.21 -8.58 22.38
C GLN A 44 -11.34 -7.85 21.03
N GLY A 45 -12.22 -6.86 20.94
CA GLY A 45 -12.51 -6.18 19.67
C GLY A 45 -11.33 -5.39 19.09
N LEU A 46 -10.35 -4.98 19.90
CA LEU A 46 -9.25 -4.11 19.46
C LEU A 46 -8.31 -4.78 18.43
N PRO A 47 -7.80 -6.00 18.66
CA PRO A 47 -7.02 -6.75 17.65
C PRO A 47 -7.76 -6.95 16.32
N ALA A 48 -9.07 -7.21 16.37
CA ALA A 48 -9.89 -7.37 15.18
C ALA A 48 -10.01 -6.06 14.39
N ILE A 49 -10.21 -4.92 15.07
CA ILE A 49 -10.21 -3.60 14.45
C ILE A 49 -8.85 -3.31 13.80
N LEU A 50 -7.75 -3.64 14.47
CA LEU A 50 -6.41 -3.43 13.93
C LEU A 50 -6.16 -4.24 12.64
N ALA A 51 -6.61 -5.50 12.62
CA ALA A 51 -6.55 -6.34 11.42
C ALA A 51 -7.43 -5.81 10.28
N MET A 52 -8.63 -5.30 10.60
CA MET A 52 -9.54 -4.70 9.62
C MET A 52 -8.99 -3.41 9.01
N VAL A 53 -8.38 -2.55 9.83
CA VAL A 53 -7.72 -1.33 9.32
C VAL A 53 -6.53 -1.67 8.44
N GLY A 54 -5.73 -2.65 8.85
CA GLY A 54 -4.62 -3.16 8.05
C GLY A 54 -5.08 -3.70 6.69
N SER A 55 -6.15 -4.51 6.65
CA SER A 55 -6.68 -5.08 5.41
C SER A 55 -7.27 -4.03 4.48
N PHE A 56 -7.95 -3.03 5.03
CA PHE A 56 -8.46 -1.90 4.25
C PHE A 56 -7.32 -1.07 3.64
N LEU A 57 -6.25 -0.82 4.41
CA LEU A 57 -5.07 -0.12 3.93
C LEU A 57 -4.41 -0.87 2.76
N VAL A 58 -4.14 -2.18 2.94
CA VAL A 58 -3.58 -3.02 1.87
C VAL A 58 -4.47 -2.99 0.64
N PHE A 59 -5.78 -3.15 0.81
CA PHE A 59 -6.72 -3.19 -0.32
C PHE A 59 -6.67 -1.92 -1.17
N ILE A 60 -6.73 -0.74 -0.55
CA ILE A 60 -6.66 0.54 -1.28
C ILE A 60 -5.33 0.68 -2.00
N PHE A 61 -4.20 0.43 -1.33
CA PHE A 61 -2.90 0.61 -1.96
C PHE A 61 -2.60 -0.46 -3.01
N SER A 62 -3.15 -1.66 -2.89
CA SER A 62 -3.11 -2.67 -3.95
C SER A 62 -3.89 -2.22 -5.19
N ILE A 63 -5.04 -1.56 -5.04
CA ILE A 63 -5.76 -0.97 -6.18
C ILE A 63 -4.95 0.14 -6.83
N VAL A 64 -4.39 1.07 -6.04
CA VAL A 64 -3.56 2.15 -6.56
C VAL A 64 -2.32 1.61 -7.28
N PHE A 65 -1.67 0.60 -6.71
CA PHE A 65 -0.52 -0.07 -7.32
C PHE A 65 -0.89 -0.77 -8.62
N LEU A 66 -2.03 -1.47 -8.64
CA LEU A 66 -2.53 -2.17 -9.82
C LEU A 66 -2.88 -1.18 -10.94
N ILE A 67 -3.54 -0.06 -10.64
CA ILE A 67 -3.83 0.99 -11.63
C ILE A 67 -2.53 1.61 -12.13
N ALA A 68 -1.58 1.92 -11.25
CA ALA A 68 -0.29 2.49 -11.63
C ALA A 68 0.49 1.57 -12.58
N ASN A 69 0.44 0.25 -12.36
CA ASN A 69 1.09 -0.73 -13.24
C ASN A 69 0.28 -1.05 -14.51
N LEU A 70 -1.06 -1.00 -14.47
CA LEU A 70 -1.90 -1.25 -15.65
C LEU A 70 -1.85 -0.10 -16.66
N VAL A 71 -1.58 1.12 -16.20
CA VAL A 71 -1.41 2.31 -17.07
C VAL A 71 -0.03 2.32 -17.74
N LYS A 72 0.96 1.58 -17.21
CA LYS A 72 2.22 1.34 -17.91
C LYS A 72 2.04 0.24 -18.96
N PRO A 73 2.23 0.53 -20.26
CA PRO A 73 2.20 -0.48 -21.31
C PRO A 73 3.40 -1.44 -21.26
#